data_AF-A0A1G9V5T9-F1
#
_entry.id   AF-A0A1G9V5T9-F1
#
_cell.length_a   1.000
_cell.length_b   1.000
_cell.length_c   1.000
_cell.angle_alpha   90.00
_cell.angle_beta   90.00
_cell.angle_gamma   90.00
#
_symmetry.space_group_name_H-M   'P 1'
#
loop_
_entity.id
_entity.type
_entity.pdbx_description
1 polymer ?
#
loop_
_entity_poly.entity_id
_entity_poly.type
_entity_poly.pdbx_seq_one_letter_code
_entity_poly.pdbx_strand_id
1 'polypeptide(L)'
;KNLSNLHTLKVYGTDIGDQSIAVFKNLVKLKSLYLWDTNISEVALQELRKASPVLLIDNGIDSAVQPFFVGADSIPKAGDVEQSIQ
;
A
#
# COMPACT_ATOMS: atom_id res chain seq x y z
N LYS A 1 16.98 -1.87 6.93
CA LYS A 1 17.24 -2.78 5.79
C LYS A 1 16.76 -2.09 4.52
N ASN A 2 17.58 -2.01 3.47
CA ASN A 2 17.18 -1.38 2.20
C ASN A 2 16.51 -2.42 1.32
N LEU A 3 15.22 -2.24 0.99
CA LEU A 3 14.46 -3.16 0.15
C LEU A 3 14.63 -2.79 -1.34
N SER A 4 15.88 -2.65 -1.78
CA SER A 4 16.23 -2.14 -3.12
C SER A 4 15.80 -3.04 -4.29
N ASN A 5 15.34 -4.26 -4.00
CA ASN A 5 14.79 -5.21 -4.97
C ASN A 5 13.28 -5.43 -4.83
N LEU A 6 12.59 -4.64 -4.01
CA LEU A 6 11.15 -4.74 -3.84
C LEU A 6 10.42 -4.25 -5.11
N HIS A 7 9.53 -5.08 -5.64
CA HIS A 7 8.73 -4.76 -6.82
C HIS A 7 7.28 -4.43 -6.48
N THR A 8 6.72 -5.06 -5.45
CA THR A 8 5.34 -4.87 -5.02
C THR A 8 5.31 -4.56 -3.53
N LEU A 9 4.55 -3.52 -3.16
CA LEU A 9 4.32 -3.14 -1.78
C LEU A 9 2.82 -2.94 -1.55
N LYS A 10 2.28 -3.62 -0.54
CA LYS A 10 0.89 -3.51 -0.08
C LYS A 10 0.93 -2.97 1.34
N VAL A 11 0.32 -1.81 1.55
CA VAL A 11 0.26 -1.09 2.84
C VAL A 11 -1.15 -0.57 3.12
N TYR A 12 -2.15 -1.12 2.43
CA TYR A 12 -3.53 -0.71 2.63
C TYR A 12 -4.02 -1.01 4.05
N GLY A 13 -4.92 -0.18 4.58
CA GLY A 13 -5.44 -0.34 5.94
C GLY A 13 -4.41 -0.10 7.04
N THR A 14 -3.28 0.54 6.73
CA THR A 14 -2.26 0.93 7.71
C THR A 14 -2.37 2.40 8.04
N ASP A 15 -2.12 2.75 9.31
CA ASP A 15 -2.11 4.14 9.78
C ASP A 15 -0.80 4.85 9.39
N ILE A 16 -0.63 5.09 8.09
CA ILE A 16 0.49 5.84 7.52
C ILE A 16 -0.01 7.14 6.88
N GLY A 17 0.78 8.20 6.98
CA GLY A 17 0.49 9.51 6.39
C GLY A 17 1.57 9.99 5.42
N ASP A 18 1.49 11.27 5.03
CA ASP A 18 2.32 11.90 3.97
C ASP A 18 3.84 11.74 4.17
N GLN A 19 4.30 11.56 5.42
CA GLN A 19 5.70 11.30 5.75
C GLN A 19 6.24 10.02 5.09
N SER A 20 5.37 9.04 4.82
CA SER A 20 5.72 7.77 4.17
C SER A 20 6.17 7.94 2.71
N ILE A 21 5.79 9.04 2.04
CA ILE A 21 6.19 9.33 0.65
C ILE A 21 7.72 9.34 0.49
N ALA A 22 8.45 9.87 1.48
CA ALA A 22 9.91 9.88 1.47
C ALA A 22 10.50 8.45 1.44
N VAL A 23 9.84 7.51 2.12
CA VAL A 23 10.23 6.09 2.12
C VAL A 23 9.95 5.47 0.76
N PHE A 24 8.76 5.70 0.18
CA PHE A 24 8.39 5.14 -1.12
C PHE A 24 9.29 5.62 -2.26
N LYS A 25 9.73 6.89 -2.23
CA LYS A 25 10.69 7.45 -3.20
C LYS A 25 12.05 6.73 -3.18
N ASN A 26 12.45 6.15 -2.06
CA ASN A 26 13.71 5.40 -1.95
C ASN A 26 13.61 3.97 -2.51
N LEU A 27 12.40 3.47 -2.80
CA LEU A 27 12.18 2.14 -3.36
C LEU A 27 12.27 2.17 -4.90
N VAL A 28 13.48 2.40 -5.41
CA VAL A 28 13.75 2.67 -6.84
C VAL A 28 13.34 1.56 -7.81
N LYS A 29 13.12 0.33 -7.34
CA LYS A 29 12.63 -0.80 -8.16
C LYS A 29 11.15 -1.12 -7.97
N LEU A 30 10.44 -0.33 -7.15
CA LEU A 30 9.03 -0.54 -6.88
C LEU A 30 8.22 -0.27 -8.16
N LYS A 31 7.35 -1.22 -8.50
CA LYS A 31 6.48 -1.18 -9.68
C LYS A 31 5.02 -1.02 -9.30
N SER A 32 4.59 -1.60 -8.18
CA SER A 32 3.21 -1.56 -7.72
C SER A 32 3.12 -1.20 -6.23
N LEU A 33 2.31 -0.20 -5.92
CA LEU A 33 2.01 0.26 -4.56
C LEU A 33 0.50 0.29 -4.34
N TYR A 34 0.01 -0.48 -3.37
CA TYR A 34 -1.39 -0.54 -2.96
C TYR A 34 -1.55 0.09 -1.57
N LEU A 35 -2.35 1.15 -1.46
CA LEU A 35 -2.41 1.99 -0.26
C LEU A 35 -3.80 2.58 0.07
N TRP A 36 -4.89 1.93 -0.37
CA TRP A 36 -6.23 2.35 0.07
C TRP A 36 -6.38 2.25 1.60
N ASP A 37 -7.35 2.97 2.17
CA ASP A 37 -7.55 3.06 3.62
C ASP A 37 -6.29 3.49 4.39
N THR A 38 -5.57 4.51 3.90
CA THR A 38 -4.42 5.15 4.57
C THR A 38 -4.67 6.65 4.76
N ASN A 39 -3.87 7.31 5.60
CA ASN A 39 -3.95 8.75 5.88
C ASN A 39 -3.06 9.59 4.95
N ILE A 40 -2.74 9.08 3.76
CA ILE A 40 -1.94 9.79 2.76
C ILE A 40 -2.85 10.70 1.93
N SER A 41 -2.51 11.98 1.85
CA SER A 41 -3.25 12.98 1.10
C SER A 41 -3.05 12.83 -0.42
N GLU A 42 -4.06 13.26 -1.19
CA GLU A 42 -3.97 13.27 -2.66
C GLU A 42 -2.80 14.14 -3.16
N VAL A 43 -2.49 15.23 -2.45
CA VAL A 43 -1.34 16.09 -2.76
C VAL A 43 -0.03 15.31 -2.67
N ALA A 44 0.15 14.56 -1.59
CA ALA A 44 1.32 13.72 -1.37
C ALA A 44 1.44 12.59 -2.41
N LEU A 45 0.30 12.02 -2.85
CA LEU A 45 0.27 11.04 -3.94
C LEU A 45 0.65 11.64 -5.28
N GLN A 46 0.20 12.86 -5.59
CA GLN A 46 0.62 13.55 -6.80
C GLN A 46 2.11 13.83 -6.82
N GLU A 47 2.71 14.19 -5.68
CA GLU A 47 4.17 14.30 -5.58
C GLU A 47 4.88 12.98 -5.85
N LEU A 48 4.35 11.86 -5.34
CA LEU A 48 4.92 10.54 -5.60
C LEU A 48 4.80 10.15 -7.07
N ARG A 49 3.66 10.41 -7.72
CA ARG A 49 3.46 10.21 -9.16
C ARG A 49 4.45 11.02 -10.00
N LYS A 50 4.74 12.27 -9.59
CA LYS A 50 5.75 13.10 -10.26
C LYS A 50 7.17 12.57 -10.08
N ALA A 51 7.49 12.10 -8.89
CA ALA A 51 8.83 11.56 -8.58
C ALA A 51 9.08 10.18 -9.20
N SER A 52 8.04 9.37 -9.42
CA SER A 52 8.12 8.03 -10.00
C SER A 52 6.95 7.79 -10.95
N PRO A 53 7.02 8.31 -12.19
CA PRO A 53 5.93 8.19 -13.16
C PRO A 53 5.68 6.76 -13.64
N VAL A 54 6.65 5.86 -13.43
CA VAL A 54 6.54 4.42 -13.77
C VAL A 54 5.90 3.59 -12.65
N LEU A 55 5.72 4.16 -11.45
CA LEU A 55 5.14 3.47 -10.31
C LEU A 55 3.62 3.42 -10.46
N LEU A 56 3.06 2.22 -10.48
CA LEU A 56 1.63 2.00 -10.42
C LEU A 56 1.17 2.21 -8.98
N ILE A 57 0.40 3.29 -8.77
CA ILE A 57 -0.16 3.63 -7.47
C ILE A 57 -1.66 3.37 -7.51
N ASP A 58 -2.06 2.39 -6.71
CA ASP A 58 -3.44 2.00 -6.47
C ASP A 58 -3.86 2.49 -5.07
N ASN A 59 -4.69 3.53 -5.06
CA ASN A 59 -5.24 4.17 -3.87
C ASN A 59 -6.77 4.05 -3.80
N GLY A 60 -7.39 3.19 -4.61
CA GLY A 60 -8.85 3.08 -4.70
C GLY A 60 -9.31 1.68 -5.05
N ILE A 61 -10.18 1.12 -4.21
CA ILE A 61 -10.81 -0.17 -4.44
C ILE A 61 -12.32 -0.05 -4.26
N ASP A 62 -13.09 -0.71 -5.11
CA ASP A 62 -14.55 -0.78 -4.94
C ASP A 62 -14.84 -1.60 -3.67
N SER A 63 -15.63 -1.04 -2.74
CA SER A 63 -15.96 -1.70 -1.48
C SER A 63 -16.65 -3.06 -1.67
N ALA A 64 -17.32 -3.28 -2.80
CA ALA A 64 -17.92 -4.57 -3.15
C ALA A 64 -16.86 -5.62 -3.54
N VAL A 65 -15.72 -5.21 -4.12
CA VAL A 65 -14.64 -6.13 -4.52
C VAL A 65 -13.56 -6.28 -3.45
N GLN A 66 -13.42 -5.29 -2.56
CA GLN A 66 -12.41 -5.26 -1.50
C GLN A 66 -12.35 -6.55 -0.66
N PRO A 67 -13.46 -7.16 -0.22
CA PRO A 67 -13.42 -8.39 0.57
C PRO A 67 -12.77 -9.57 -0.19
N PHE A 68 -12.95 -9.65 -1.50
CA PHE A 68 -12.37 -10.70 -2.33
C PHE A 68 -10.85 -10.50 -2.50
N PHE A 69 -10.42 -9.27 -2.74
CA PHE A 69 -8.98 -8.97 -2.86
C PHE A 69 -8.22 -9.22 -1.56
N VAL A 70 -8.80 -8.83 -0.44
CA VAL A 70 -8.23 -9.11 0.89
C VAL A 70 -8.25 -10.60 1.18
N GLY A 71 -9.38 -11.28 0.98
CA GLY A 71 -9.52 -12.71 1.28
C GLY A 71 -8.66 -13.61 0.40
N ALA A 72 -8.35 -13.18 -0.83
CA ALA A 72 -7.41 -13.85 -1.72
C ALA A 72 -5.95 -13.42 -1.51
N ASP A 73 -5.70 -12.41 -0.68
CA ASP A 73 -4.34 -11.99 -0.34
C ASP A 73 -3.70 -13.06 0.56
N SER A 74 -2.44 -13.37 0.31
CA SER A 74 -1.70 -14.33 1.14
C SER A 74 -1.29 -13.74 2.50
N ILE A 75 -1.61 -12.46 2.74
CA ILE A 75 -1.30 -11.71 3.95
C ILE A 75 -2.60 -11.56 4.76
N PRO A 76 -2.78 -12.31 5.86
CA PRO A 76 -3.94 -12.13 6.73
C PRO A 76 -3.96 -10.71 7.31
N LYS A 77 -5.14 -10.11 7.48
CA LYS A 77 -5.23 -8.83 8.18
C LYS A 77 -4.81 -9.04 9.63
N ALA A 78 -4.25 -8.01 10.25
CA ALA A 78 -3.83 -8.05 11.64
C ALA A 78 -4.96 -8.46 12.62
N GLY A 79 -6.23 -8.30 12.23
CA GLY A 79 -7.40 -8.77 13.01
C GLY A 79 -7.92 -10.17 12.67
N ASP A 80 -7.53 -10.78 11.56
CA ASP A 80 -7.97 -12.13 11.17
C ASP A 80 -7.29 -13.22 12.03
N VAL A 81 -6.13 -12.88 12.63
CA VAL A 81 -5.36 -13.79 13.49
C VAL A 81 -5.98 -13.90 14.89
N GLU A 82 -6.68 -12.86 15.38
CA GLU A 82 -7.29 -12.85 16.71
C GLU A 82 -8.57 -13.71 16.81
N GLN A 83 -9.28 -13.96 15.70
CA GLN A 83 -10.48 -14.80 15.70
C GLN A 83 -10.18 -16.31 15.61
N SER A 84 -8.91 -16.70 15.45
CA SER A 84 -8.50 -18.11 15.37
C SER A 84 -8.06 -18.71 16.71
N ILE A 85 -8.21 -17.98 17.82
CA ILE A 85 -7.95 -18.45 19.19
C ILE A 85 -9.22 -18.39 20.04
N GLN A 86 -10.30 -19.00 19.55
CA GLN A 86 -11.41 -19.50 20.39
C GLN A 86 -11.73 -20.95 20.03
#